data_AF-C5DP31-F1
#
_entry.id   AF-C5DP31-F1
#
_cell.length_a   1.000
_cell.length_b   1.000
_cell.length_c   1.000
_cell.angle_alpha   90.00
_cell.angle_beta   90.00
_cell.angle_gamma   90.00
#
_symmetry.space_group_name_H-M   'P 1'
#
loop_
_entity.id
_entity.type
_entity.pdbx_description
1 polymer ?
#
loop_
_entity_poly.entity_id
_entity_poly.type
_entity_poly.pdbx_seq_one_letter_code
_entity_poly.pdbx_strand_id
1 'polypeptide(L)'
;MESDKESQKPALPKDIFKNAFTWMFYEISKHRFPRVVSYVYLVIVLVEFCWNFADKNLPLGIALAVGLSGLLFGLIPAWFQYVKEHPNTKKLVQQVLESNPGVDTRKWNEIANILNPFFYRENIWRTPYFFFNGRHVQRVFKYNVLKPYLEGQFEGVADADKIQSARCYLQSLNEKFELLLKNNLPEPVLNSKLPRDTHRNKLFFYPQYLLFGFFFCCCQALIC
;
A
#
# COMPACT_ATOMS: atom_id res chain seq x y z
N MET A 1 -25.56 20.28 29.73
CA MET A 1 -25.17 18.86 29.66
C MET A 1 -23.93 18.79 28.79
N GLU A 2 -22.81 18.97 29.47
CA GLU A 2 -21.45 18.96 28.93
C GLU A 2 -20.86 17.67 29.47
N SER A 3 -20.70 16.68 28.60
CA SER A 3 -20.12 15.37 28.91
C SER A 3 -19.25 14.96 27.73
N ASP A 4 -17.95 14.84 28.00
CA ASP A 4 -16.97 13.99 27.34
C ASP A 4 -16.53 14.32 25.91
N LYS A 5 -15.77 15.41 25.77
CA LYS A 5 -14.77 15.59 24.69
C LYS A 5 -13.36 15.25 25.17
N GLU A 6 -13.23 14.31 26.11
CA GLU A 6 -11.93 13.84 26.58
C GLU A 6 -11.38 12.75 25.65
N SER A 7 -10.35 13.09 24.88
CA SER A 7 -9.31 12.15 24.42
C SER A 7 -9.76 10.90 23.63
N GLN A 8 -10.64 11.03 22.64
CA GLN A 8 -10.64 10.03 21.56
C GLN A 8 -9.42 10.27 20.68
N LYS A 9 -8.27 9.70 21.08
CA LYS A 9 -7.11 9.57 20.19
C LYS A 9 -7.64 8.93 18.89
N PRO A 10 -7.51 9.58 17.71
CA PRO A 10 -8.08 9.05 16.49
C PRO A 10 -7.60 7.61 16.31
N ALA A 11 -8.55 6.68 16.20
CA ALA A 11 -8.24 5.26 16.02
C ALA A 11 -7.74 5.07 14.60
N LEU A 12 -6.58 4.43 14.43
CA LEU A 12 -6.06 4.13 13.10
C LEU A 12 -6.89 3.01 12.47
N PRO A 13 -6.91 2.91 11.13
CA PRO A 13 -7.62 1.82 10.47
C PRO A 13 -7.17 0.43 10.95
N LYS A 14 -5.90 0.26 11.32
CA LYS A 14 -5.40 -0.99 11.93
C LYS A 14 -6.12 -1.41 13.23
N ASP A 15 -6.72 -0.46 13.94
CA ASP A 15 -7.40 -0.67 15.23
C ASP A 15 -8.91 -0.89 15.03
N ILE A 16 -9.45 -0.47 13.87
CA ILE A 16 -10.87 -0.55 13.52
C ILE A 16 -11.17 -1.80 12.66
N PHE A 17 -10.30 -2.08 11.69
CA PHE A 17 -10.50 -3.17 10.75
C PHE A 17 -9.78 -4.44 11.20
N LYS A 18 -10.45 -5.60 11.05
CA LYS A 18 -9.89 -6.91 11.38
C LYS A 18 -8.53 -7.17 10.73
N ASN A 19 -8.35 -6.70 9.50
CA ASN A 19 -7.08 -6.78 8.78
C ASN A 19 -7.02 -5.73 7.64
N ALA A 20 -5.85 -5.62 7.01
CA ALA A 20 -5.62 -4.71 5.90
C ALA A 20 -6.47 -5.04 4.65
N PHE A 21 -6.87 -6.29 4.44
CA PHE A 21 -7.73 -6.66 3.30
C PHE A 21 -9.15 -6.12 3.48
N THR A 22 -9.75 -6.29 4.65
CA THR A 22 -11.08 -5.74 4.95
C THR A 22 -11.09 -4.21 4.82
N TRP A 23 -10.04 -3.55 5.31
CA TRP A 23 -9.83 -2.12 5.09
C TRP A 23 -9.75 -1.77 3.60
N MET A 24 -8.93 -2.48 2.83
CA MET A 24 -8.79 -2.23 1.39
C MET A 24 -10.12 -2.39 0.63
N PHE A 25 -10.88 -3.46 0.88
CA PHE A 25 -12.20 -3.66 0.27
C PHE A 25 -13.17 -2.55 0.65
N TYR A 26 -13.20 -2.17 1.93
CA TYR A 26 -14.01 -1.05 2.40
C TYR A 26 -13.67 0.23 1.62
N GLU A 27 -12.38 0.56 1.52
CA GLU A 27 -11.92 1.76 0.80
C GLU A 27 -12.34 1.71 -0.67
N ILE A 28 -11.99 0.63 -1.38
CA ILE A 28 -12.32 0.43 -2.80
C ILE A 28 -13.82 0.64 -3.06
N SER A 29 -14.69 0.10 -2.20
CA SER A 29 -16.15 0.22 -2.33
C SER A 29 -16.67 1.66 -2.33
N LYS A 30 -15.95 2.60 -1.71
CA LYS A 30 -16.37 4.01 -1.61
C LYS A 30 -16.01 4.84 -2.84
N HIS A 31 -15.16 4.33 -3.74
CA HIS A 31 -14.75 5.04 -4.94
C HIS A 31 -15.62 4.72 -6.16
N ARG A 32 -15.69 5.66 -7.11
CA ARG A 32 -16.46 5.49 -8.36
C ARG A 32 -15.72 4.60 -9.36
N PHE A 33 -14.40 4.73 -9.46
CA PHE A 33 -13.59 3.99 -10.43
C PHE A 33 -13.76 2.47 -10.31
N PRO A 34 -13.58 1.84 -9.13
CA PRO A 34 -13.80 0.41 -8.99
C PRO A 34 -15.22 -0.02 -9.35
N ARG A 35 -16.23 0.78 -8.99
CA ARG A 35 -17.63 0.51 -9.34
C ARG A 35 -17.85 0.47 -10.85
N VAL A 36 -17.27 1.42 -11.59
CA VAL A 36 -17.37 1.45 -13.07
C VAL A 36 -16.66 0.24 -13.68
N VAL A 37 -15.45 -0.10 -13.22
CA VAL A 37 -14.72 -1.28 -13.70
C VAL A 37 -15.51 -2.56 -13.45
N SER A 38 -16.13 -2.70 -12.26
CA SER A 38 -16.99 -3.83 -11.95
C SER A 38 -18.22 -3.92 -12.87
N TYR A 39 -18.87 -2.80 -13.20
CA TYR A 39 -20.00 -2.82 -14.14
C TYR A 39 -19.57 -3.19 -15.56
N VAL A 40 -18.45 -2.66 -16.05
CA VAL A 40 -17.89 -3.02 -17.36
C VAL A 40 -17.55 -4.51 -17.40
N TYR A 41 -16.94 -5.03 -16.34
CA TYR A 41 -16.64 -6.45 -16.21
C TYR A 41 -17.91 -7.32 -16.27
N LEU A 42 -18.98 -6.95 -15.56
CA LEU A 42 -20.26 -7.66 -15.62
C LEU A 42 -20.85 -7.69 -17.03
N VAL A 43 -20.78 -6.57 -17.77
CA VAL A 43 -21.26 -6.52 -19.16
C VAL A 43 -20.45 -7.45 -20.06
N ILE A 44 -19.12 -7.46 -19.94
CA ILE A 44 -18.23 -8.33 -20.73
C ILE A 44 -18.58 -9.80 -20.48
N VAL A 45 -18.70 -10.22 -19.21
CA VAL A 45 -19.06 -11.58 -18.84
C VAL A 45 -20.41 -11.99 -19.41
N LEU A 46 -21.41 -11.10 -19.39
CA LEU A 46 -22.72 -11.37 -19.97
C LEU A 46 -22.66 -11.53 -21.50
N VAL A 47 -21.90 -10.68 -22.19
CA VAL A 47 -21.71 -10.77 -23.65
C VAL A 47 -21.01 -12.07 -24.02
N GLU A 48 -19.95 -12.44 -23.30
CA GLU A 48 -19.23 -13.70 -23.50
C GLU A 48 -20.13 -14.91 -23.25
N PHE A 49 -20.93 -14.87 -22.17
CA PHE A 49 -21.91 -15.91 -21.89
C PHE A 49 -22.90 -16.05 -23.05
N CYS A 50 -23.48 -14.95 -23.54
CA CYS A 50 -24.39 -14.99 -24.69
C CYS A 50 -23.72 -15.49 -25.98
N TRP A 51 -22.45 -15.11 -26.25
CA TRP A 51 -21.70 -15.56 -27.42
C TRP A 51 -21.43 -17.06 -27.39
N ASN A 52 -21.04 -17.60 -26.23
CA ASN A 52 -20.77 -19.03 -26.04
C ASN A 52 -22.01 -19.91 -26.28
N PHE A 53 -23.22 -19.38 -26.09
CA PHE A 53 -24.46 -20.08 -26.45
C PHE A 53 -24.78 -20.04 -27.95
N ALA A 54 -24.25 -19.06 -28.69
CA ALA A 54 -24.55 -18.83 -30.10
C ALA A 54 -23.50 -19.42 -31.07
N ASP A 55 -22.24 -19.53 -30.66
CA ASP A 55 -21.10 -19.90 -31.51
C ASP A 55 -20.51 -21.29 -31.16
N LYS A 56 -19.98 -22.01 -32.16
CA LYS A 56 -19.31 -23.31 -32.01
C LYS A 56 -17.81 -23.20 -31.76
N ASN A 57 -17.20 -22.01 -31.92
CA ASN A 57 -15.78 -21.76 -31.65
C ASN A 57 -15.50 -21.47 -30.16
N LEU A 58 -16.00 -22.34 -29.30
CA LEU A 58 -15.92 -22.28 -27.84
C LEU A 58 -14.50 -22.04 -27.24
N PRO A 59 -13.41 -22.69 -27.72
CA PRO A 59 -12.11 -22.56 -27.04
C PRO A 59 -11.46 -21.18 -27.19
N LEU A 60 -11.67 -20.50 -28.33
CA LEU A 60 -11.10 -19.15 -28.54
C LEU A 60 -11.83 -18.10 -27.69
N GLY A 61 -13.16 -18.21 -27.59
CA GLY A 61 -13.97 -17.33 -26.74
C GLY A 61 -13.59 -17.44 -25.26
N ILE A 62 -13.41 -18.66 -24.76
CA ILE A 62 -12.97 -18.88 -23.37
C ILE A 62 -11.57 -18.29 -23.12
N ALA A 63 -10.62 -18.46 -24.05
CA ALA A 63 -9.27 -17.92 -23.88
C ALA A 63 -9.26 -16.38 -23.79
N LEU A 64 -10.04 -15.70 -24.65
CA LEU A 64 -10.18 -14.25 -24.61
C LEU A 64 -10.87 -13.77 -23.32
N ALA A 65 -11.91 -14.47 -22.88
CA ALA A 65 -12.62 -14.19 -21.63
C ALA A 65 -11.72 -14.28 -20.40
N VAL A 66 -10.92 -15.34 -20.30
CA VAL A 66 -9.96 -15.53 -19.20
C VAL A 66 -8.87 -14.44 -19.24
N GLY A 67 -8.40 -14.06 -20.43
CA GLY A 67 -7.42 -12.97 -20.59
C GLY A 67 -7.97 -11.61 -20.15
N LEU A 68 -9.15 -11.23 -20.65
CA LEU A 68 -9.79 -9.93 -20.35
C LEU A 68 -10.21 -9.83 -18.88
N SER A 69 -10.76 -10.91 -18.32
CA SER A 69 -11.10 -10.97 -16.88
C SER A 69 -9.87 -10.77 -16.00
N GLY A 70 -8.78 -11.48 -16.27
CA GLY A 70 -7.52 -11.32 -15.54
C GLY A 70 -6.98 -9.89 -15.57
N LEU A 71 -7.02 -9.24 -16.73
CA LEU A 71 -6.60 -7.84 -16.89
C LEU A 71 -7.47 -6.89 -16.05
N LEU A 72 -8.80 -7.00 -16.16
CA LEU A 72 -9.74 -6.11 -15.46
C LEU A 72 -9.69 -6.29 -13.94
N PHE A 73 -9.56 -7.53 -13.45
CA PHE A 73 -9.37 -7.80 -12.02
C PHE A 73 -8.08 -7.19 -11.48
N GLY A 74 -7.02 -7.13 -12.30
CA GLY A 74 -5.74 -6.51 -11.92
C GLY A 74 -5.80 -4.97 -11.83
N LEU A 75 -6.69 -4.32 -12.60
CA LEU A 75 -6.77 -2.85 -12.64
C LEU A 75 -7.18 -2.23 -11.31
N ILE A 76 -8.13 -2.83 -10.59
CA ILE A 76 -8.66 -2.24 -9.34
C ILE A 76 -7.59 -2.23 -8.23
N PRO A 77 -6.91 -3.35 -7.90
CA PRO A 77 -5.82 -3.34 -6.95
C PRO A 77 -4.65 -2.48 -7.41
N ALA A 78 -4.26 -2.53 -8.69
CA ALA A 78 -3.15 -1.72 -9.21
C ALA A 78 -3.44 -0.22 -9.08
N TRP A 79 -4.64 0.21 -9.47
CA TRP A 79 -5.10 1.58 -9.26
C TRP A 79 -5.06 1.96 -7.78
N PHE A 80 -5.62 1.11 -6.91
CA PHE A 80 -5.68 1.40 -5.48
C PHE A 80 -4.28 1.58 -4.88
N GLN A 81 -3.34 0.68 -5.21
CA GLN A 81 -1.96 0.78 -4.76
C GLN A 81 -1.29 2.04 -5.32
N TYR A 82 -1.44 2.32 -6.61
CA TYR A 82 -0.86 3.49 -7.24
C TYR A 82 -1.29 4.79 -6.57
N VAL A 83 -2.59 4.99 -6.33
CA VAL A 83 -3.08 6.24 -5.71
C VAL A 83 -2.64 6.34 -4.25
N LYS A 84 -2.56 5.23 -3.50
CA LYS A 84 -2.08 5.22 -2.11
C LYS A 84 -0.57 5.43 -2.00
N GLU A 85 0.20 4.95 -2.97
CA GLU A 85 1.64 5.08 -3.01
C GLU A 85 2.10 6.43 -3.54
N HIS A 86 1.29 7.16 -4.31
CA HIS A 86 1.64 8.48 -4.85
C HIS A 86 0.70 9.62 -4.41
N PRO A 87 0.49 9.84 -3.10
CA PRO A 87 -0.27 11.00 -2.65
C PRO A 87 0.54 12.28 -2.82
N ASN A 88 -0.16 13.42 -2.77
CA ASN A 88 0.51 14.71 -2.61
C ASN A 88 1.28 14.72 -1.27
N THR A 89 2.61 14.78 -1.36
CA THR A 89 3.51 14.61 -0.21
C THR A 89 3.76 15.88 0.59
N LYS A 90 3.25 17.05 0.18
CA LYS A 90 3.51 18.33 0.86
C LYS A 90 3.22 18.28 2.37
N LYS A 91 2.00 17.88 2.74
CA LYS A 91 1.60 17.82 4.16
C LYS A 91 2.34 16.71 4.90
N LEU A 92 2.64 15.58 4.23
CA LEU A 92 3.42 14.49 4.80
C LEU A 92 4.83 14.97 5.19
N VAL A 93 5.52 15.65 4.27
CA VAL A 93 6.88 16.19 4.49
C VAL A 93 6.88 17.17 5.65
N GLN A 94 5.91 18.10 5.69
CA GLN A 94 5.76 19.03 6.80
C GLN A 94 5.63 18.30 8.15
N GLN A 95 4.76 17.29 8.24
CA GLN A 95 4.57 16.53 9.49
C GLN A 95 5.81 15.73 9.89
N VAL A 96 6.57 15.22 8.91
CA VAL A 96 7.84 14.51 9.17
C VAL A 96 8.90 15.47 9.72
N LEU A 97 8.99 16.70 9.21
CA LEU A 97 9.90 17.72 9.73
C LEU A 97 9.53 18.13 11.16
N GLU A 98 8.26 18.39 11.42
CA GLU A 98 7.76 18.82 12.73
C GLU A 98 7.92 17.72 13.79
N SER A 99 7.56 16.48 13.47
CA SER A 99 7.54 15.38 14.46
C SER A 99 8.88 14.66 14.62
N ASN A 100 9.79 14.83 13.65
CA ASN A 100 11.03 14.07 13.48
C ASN A 100 10.86 12.58 13.88
N PRO A 101 10.08 11.81 13.11
CA PRO A 101 9.68 10.46 13.49
C PRO A 101 10.86 9.46 13.47
N GLY A 102 11.92 9.77 12.71
CA GLY A 102 13.03 8.86 12.48
C GLY A 102 12.54 7.44 12.14
N VAL A 103 13.02 6.47 12.89
CA VAL A 103 12.67 5.04 12.76
C VAL A 103 11.58 4.56 13.73
N ASP A 104 11.00 5.46 14.53
CA ASP A 104 10.02 5.10 15.58
C ASP A 104 8.61 4.92 14.99
N THR A 105 8.12 3.69 15.06
CA THR A 105 6.78 3.32 14.54
C THR A 105 5.65 4.05 15.27
N ARG A 106 5.82 4.45 16.54
CA ARG A 106 4.80 5.18 17.30
C ARG A 106 4.60 6.58 16.75
N LYS A 107 5.68 7.33 16.51
CA LYS A 107 5.63 8.65 15.86
C LYS A 107 5.03 8.57 14.45
N TRP A 108 5.34 7.53 13.68
CA TRP A 108 4.68 7.31 12.39
C TRP A 108 3.18 7.05 12.48
N ASN A 109 2.69 6.39 13.55
CA ASN A 109 1.26 6.24 13.80
C ASN A 109 0.59 7.58 14.13
N GLU A 110 1.28 8.46 14.85
CA GLU A 110 0.79 9.81 15.16
C GLU A 110 0.66 10.65 13.89
N ILE A 111 1.66 10.60 13.00
CA ILE A 111 1.59 11.24 11.68
C ILE A 111 0.40 10.69 10.88
N ALA A 112 0.18 9.37 10.87
CA ALA A 112 -0.97 8.77 10.20
C ALA A 112 -2.31 9.31 10.75
N ASN A 113 -2.39 9.47 12.06
CA ASN A 113 -3.55 10.00 12.77
C ASN A 113 -3.84 11.48 12.46
N ILE A 114 -2.82 12.25 12.10
CA ILE A 114 -2.97 13.64 11.68
C ILE A 114 -3.36 13.72 10.18
N LEU A 115 -2.70 12.92 9.34
CA LEU A 115 -2.88 12.98 7.89
C LEU A 115 -4.22 12.41 7.41
N ASN A 116 -4.69 11.33 8.02
CA ASN A 116 -5.95 10.69 7.66
C ASN A 116 -7.17 11.64 7.69
N PRO A 117 -7.47 12.33 8.81
CA PRO A 117 -8.57 13.30 8.85
C PRO A 117 -8.28 14.52 7.98
N PHE A 118 -7.03 14.93 7.83
CA PHE A 118 -6.65 16.02 6.92
C PHE A 118 -7.02 15.70 5.46
N PHE A 119 -6.62 14.53 4.95
CA PHE A 119 -6.95 14.12 3.58
C PHE A 119 -8.44 13.97 3.33
N TYR A 120 -9.21 13.57 4.35
CA TYR A 120 -10.65 13.53 4.26
C TYR A 120 -11.27 14.94 4.18
N ARG A 121 -10.86 15.86 5.08
CA ARG A 121 -11.37 17.23 5.11
C ARG A 121 -11.04 18.02 3.83
N GLU A 122 -9.84 17.85 3.31
CA GLU A 122 -9.40 18.50 2.06
C GLU A 122 -9.96 17.83 0.79
N ASN A 123 -10.84 16.83 0.93
CA ASN A 123 -11.39 16.04 -0.19
C ASN A 123 -10.32 15.37 -1.09
N ILE A 124 -9.09 15.23 -0.58
CA ILE A 124 -7.99 14.48 -1.24
C ILE A 124 -8.36 12.99 -1.27
N TRP A 125 -9.06 12.52 -0.24
CA TRP A 125 -9.52 11.15 -0.13
C TRP A 125 -10.97 11.06 0.37
N ARG A 126 -11.70 10.01 -0.06
CA ARG A 126 -13.14 9.88 0.22
C ARG A 126 -13.47 9.44 1.65
N THR A 127 -12.50 8.91 2.38
CA THR A 127 -12.69 8.35 3.72
C THR A 127 -11.63 8.92 4.67
N PRO A 128 -11.87 8.88 5.99
CA PRO A 128 -10.85 9.24 6.98
C PRO A 128 -9.83 8.11 7.23
N TYR A 129 -9.67 7.16 6.30
CA TYR A 129 -8.85 5.96 6.51
C TYR A 129 -7.75 5.81 5.45
N PHE A 130 -7.13 6.92 5.04
CA PHE A 130 -6.17 6.89 3.94
C PHE A 130 -4.98 5.95 4.20
N PHE A 131 -4.30 6.12 5.32
CA PHE A 131 -3.19 5.29 5.77
C PHE A 131 -3.68 4.28 6.80
N PHE A 132 -3.41 3.01 6.53
CA PHE A 132 -3.76 1.91 7.43
C PHE A 132 -3.01 1.97 8.78
N ASN A 133 -1.71 2.31 8.76
CA ASN A 133 -0.86 2.43 9.95
C ASN A 133 0.39 3.27 9.68
N GLY A 134 1.20 3.53 10.71
CA GLY A 134 2.45 4.28 10.58
C GLY A 134 3.49 3.64 9.66
N ARG A 135 3.55 2.31 9.56
CA ARG A 135 4.45 1.64 8.59
C ARG A 135 4.05 1.96 7.15
N HIS A 136 2.76 2.10 6.88
CA HIS A 136 2.25 2.51 5.57
C HIS A 136 2.68 3.95 5.25
N VAL A 137 2.54 4.88 6.20
CA VAL A 137 3.04 6.27 6.04
C VAL A 137 4.54 6.30 5.79
N GLN A 138 5.33 5.59 6.60
CA GLN A 138 6.78 5.54 6.45
C GLN A 138 7.19 4.98 5.08
N ARG A 139 6.48 3.98 4.57
CA ARG A 139 6.72 3.42 3.23
C ARG A 139 6.48 4.47 2.14
N VAL A 140 5.36 5.18 2.21
CA VAL A 140 5.02 6.25 1.26
C VAL A 140 6.05 7.37 1.32
N PHE A 141 6.48 7.78 2.51
CA PHE A 141 7.58 8.76 2.66
C PHE A 141 8.87 8.26 2.00
N LYS A 142 9.28 7.02 2.28
CA LYS A 142 10.49 6.44 1.68
C LYS A 142 10.43 6.42 0.16
N TYR A 143 9.29 6.04 -0.40
CA TYR A 143 9.14 5.88 -1.83
C TYR A 143 9.09 7.22 -2.59
N ASN A 144 8.44 8.25 -2.03
CA ASN A 144 8.23 9.53 -2.72
C ASN A 144 9.18 10.64 -2.31
N VAL A 145 9.92 10.47 -1.22
CA VAL A 145 10.85 11.50 -0.71
C VAL A 145 12.25 10.92 -0.61
N LEU A 146 12.45 9.86 0.19
CA LEU A 146 13.80 9.35 0.43
C LEU A 146 14.44 8.76 -0.84
N LYS A 147 13.72 7.93 -1.60
CA LYS A 147 14.25 7.31 -2.82
C LYS A 147 14.63 8.35 -3.88
N PRO A 148 13.74 9.30 -4.27
CA PRO A 148 14.11 10.41 -5.15
C PRO A 148 15.31 11.22 -4.66
N TYR A 149 15.42 11.47 -3.34
CA TYR A 149 16.55 12.17 -2.75
C TYR A 149 17.87 11.41 -2.96
N LEU A 150 17.88 10.10 -2.73
CA LEU A 150 19.06 9.26 -2.94
C LEU A 150 19.43 9.11 -4.42
N GLU A 151 18.45 9.23 -5.32
CA GLU A 151 18.63 9.21 -6.78
C GLU A 151 19.07 10.57 -7.35
N GLY A 152 19.27 11.60 -6.52
CA GLY A 152 19.67 12.94 -6.96
C GLY A 152 18.56 13.74 -7.65
N GLN A 153 17.30 13.28 -7.60
CA GLN A 153 16.18 13.90 -8.33
C GLN A 153 15.77 15.29 -7.80
N PHE A 154 16.31 15.70 -6.65
CA PHE A 154 16.10 17.03 -6.08
C PHE A 154 17.25 18.00 -6.36
N GLU A 155 18.29 17.59 -7.09
CA GLU A 155 19.37 18.49 -7.52
C GLU A 155 18.81 19.51 -8.53
N GLY A 156 18.75 20.78 -8.15
CA GLY A 156 18.19 21.87 -8.96
C GLY A 156 16.70 22.17 -8.75
N VAL A 157 15.99 21.35 -7.95
CA VAL A 157 14.60 21.61 -7.56
C VAL A 157 14.59 22.27 -6.17
N ALA A 158 13.96 23.44 -6.05
CA ALA A 158 13.81 24.17 -4.78
C ALA A 158 12.75 23.52 -3.87
N ASP A 159 12.95 22.26 -3.46
CA ASP A 159 12.12 21.54 -2.50
C ASP A 159 12.92 21.28 -1.20
N ALA A 160 13.31 22.38 -0.56
CA ALA A 160 14.16 22.39 0.63
C ALA A 160 13.59 21.52 1.76
N ASP A 161 12.26 21.51 1.92
CA ASP A 161 11.57 20.71 2.93
C ASP A 161 11.73 19.21 2.68
N LYS A 162 11.60 18.75 1.42
CA LYS A 162 11.85 17.34 1.08
C LYS A 162 13.29 16.95 1.33
N ILE A 163 14.25 17.78 0.89
CA ILE A 163 15.68 17.55 1.10
C ILE A 163 15.99 17.45 2.60
N GLN A 164 15.49 18.40 3.39
CA GLN A 164 15.72 18.44 4.83
C GLN A 164 15.08 17.25 5.55
N SER A 165 13.83 16.91 5.20
CA SER A 165 13.13 15.77 5.82
C SER A 165 13.82 14.44 5.52
N ALA A 166 14.33 14.26 4.29
CA ALA A 166 15.10 13.09 3.89
C ALA A 166 16.42 13.00 4.67
N ARG A 167 17.14 14.12 4.84
CA ARG A 167 18.38 14.18 5.64
C ARG A 167 18.14 13.84 7.10
N CYS A 168 17.16 14.45 7.76
CA CYS A 168 16.81 14.15 9.15
C CYS A 168 16.47 12.66 9.32
N TYR A 169 15.67 12.11 8.40
CA TYR A 169 15.32 10.69 8.43
C TYR A 169 16.55 9.79 8.26
N LEU A 170 17.44 10.11 7.32
CA LEU A 170 18.67 9.35 7.07
C LEU A 170 19.61 9.38 8.27
N GLN A 171 19.75 10.55 8.91
CA GLN A 171 20.54 10.70 10.14
C GLN A 171 19.99 9.82 11.26
N SER A 172 18.68 9.87 11.55
CA SER A 172 18.06 9.02 12.57
C SER A 172 18.21 7.52 12.25
N LEU A 173 18.21 7.17 10.97
CA LEU A 173 18.43 5.79 10.54
C LEU A 173 19.89 5.36 10.79
N ASN A 174 20.86 6.22 10.51
CA ASN A 174 22.27 5.97 10.76
C ASN A 174 22.56 5.86 12.26
N GLU A 175 22.03 6.77 13.07
CA GLU A 175 22.14 6.71 14.54
C GLU A 175 21.61 5.39 15.10
N LYS A 176 20.46 4.92 14.60
CA LYS A 176 19.92 3.60 14.99
C LYS A 176 20.86 2.46 14.59
N PHE A 177 21.44 2.54 13.40
CA PHE A 177 22.36 1.52 12.90
C PHE A 177 23.65 1.45 13.75
N GLU A 178 24.24 2.61 14.07
CA GLU A 178 25.42 2.71 14.94
C GLU A 178 25.13 2.18 16.36
N LEU A 179 23.95 2.49 16.92
CA LEU A 179 23.52 1.93 18.21
C LEU A 179 23.41 0.40 18.18
N LEU A 180 22.91 -0.17 17.08
CA LEU A 180 22.84 -1.61 16.91
C LEU A 180 24.23 -2.25 16.77
N LEU A 181 25.17 -1.54 16.14
CA LEU A 181 26.56 -1.99 16.00
C LEU A 181 27.27 -1.98 17.37
N LYS A 182 27.10 -0.91 18.14
CA LYS A 182 27.70 -0.72 19.48
C LYS A 182 27.20 -1.71 20.52
N ASN A 183 25.93 -2.11 20.44
CA ASN A 183 25.31 -3.03 21.41
C ASN A 183 25.60 -4.52 21.11
N ASN A 184 26.50 -4.81 20.16
CA ASN A 184 26.63 -6.08 19.44
C ASN A 184 25.34 -6.42 18.67
N LEU A 185 25.48 -6.78 17.39
CA LEU A 185 24.31 -7.21 16.62
C LEU A 185 23.60 -8.34 17.38
N PRO A 186 22.27 -8.30 17.51
CA PRO A 186 21.54 -9.44 18.05
C PRO A 186 21.98 -10.70 17.32
N GLU A 187 22.36 -11.76 18.04
CA GLU A 187 22.70 -13.08 17.48
C GLU A 187 21.80 -13.53 16.33
N PRO A 188 20.47 -13.30 16.32
CA PRO A 188 19.63 -13.67 15.17
C PRO A 188 19.99 -12.97 13.85
N VAL A 189 20.58 -11.77 13.86
CA VAL A 189 21.04 -11.10 12.63
C VAL A 189 22.38 -11.66 12.18
N LEU A 190 23.30 -11.92 13.13
CA LEU A 190 24.60 -12.52 12.85
C LEU A 190 24.47 -13.94 12.29
N ASN A 191 23.50 -14.69 12.81
CA ASN A 191 23.18 -16.07 12.41
C ASN A 191 22.08 -16.15 11.35
N SER A 192 21.60 -15.00 10.83
CA SER A 192 20.64 -15.01 9.74
C SER A 192 21.32 -15.44 8.45
N LYS A 193 21.01 -16.66 8.00
CA LYS A 193 21.32 -17.07 6.63
C LYS A 193 20.61 -16.10 5.70
N LEU A 194 21.29 -15.65 4.64
CA LEU A 194 20.60 -14.85 3.63
C LEU A 194 19.40 -15.67 3.16
N PRO A 195 18.25 -15.05 2.89
CA PRO A 195 17.11 -15.76 2.35
C PRO A 195 17.45 -16.57 1.07
N ARG A 196 18.51 -16.18 0.35
CA ARG A 196 19.09 -16.93 -0.79
C ARG A 196 19.63 -18.30 -0.35
N ASP A 197 20.22 -18.36 0.83
CA ASP A 197 20.83 -19.55 1.42
C ASP A 197 19.81 -20.41 2.15
N THR A 198 18.59 -19.89 2.35
CA THR A 198 17.49 -20.60 3.02
C THR A 198 16.45 -21.13 2.02
N HIS A 199 16.24 -20.44 0.89
CA HIS A 199 15.24 -20.81 -0.11
C HIS A 199 15.88 -21.07 -1.48
N ARG A 200 15.72 -22.30 -1.97
CA ARG A 200 16.25 -22.75 -3.26
C ARG A 200 15.63 -22.02 -4.47
N ASN A 201 14.40 -21.50 -4.32
CA ASN A 201 13.63 -20.86 -5.40
C ASN A 201 13.20 -19.44 -5.00
N LYS A 202 13.42 -18.47 -5.92
CA LYS A 202 13.08 -17.05 -5.76
C LYS A 202 11.60 -16.76 -5.49
N LEU A 203 10.71 -17.70 -5.81
CA LEU A 203 9.27 -17.56 -5.64
C LEU A 203 8.86 -17.42 -4.16
N PHE A 204 9.55 -18.10 -3.23
CA PHE A 204 9.17 -18.11 -1.80
C PHE A 204 9.48 -16.81 -1.04
N PHE A 205 10.18 -15.86 -1.68
CA PHE A 205 10.60 -14.60 -1.05
C PHE A 205 9.49 -13.55 -0.93
N TYR A 206 8.48 -13.61 -1.80
CA TYR A 206 7.43 -12.57 -1.89
C TYR A 206 6.05 -13.17 -1.60
N PRO A 207 5.77 -13.61 -0.36
CA PRO A 207 4.44 -14.10 0.01
C PRO A 207 3.37 -13.01 -0.14
N GLN A 208 3.76 -11.73 -0.09
CA GLN A 208 2.85 -10.60 -0.20
C GLN A 208 2.28 -10.39 -1.62
N TYR A 209 2.96 -10.90 -2.66
CA TYR A 209 2.47 -10.89 -4.04
C TYR A 209 1.99 -12.28 -4.50
N LEU A 210 2.52 -13.37 -3.93
CA LEU A 210 2.07 -14.73 -4.24
C LEU A 210 0.66 -15.03 -3.74
N LEU A 211 0.21 -14.45 -2.61
CA LEU A 211 -1.18 -14.59 -2.16
C LEU A 211 -2.20 -14.03 -3.16
N PHE A 212 -1.80 -13.05 -3.97
CA PHE A 212 -2.63 -12.54 -5.07
C PHE A 212 -2.70 -13.53 -6.25
N GLY A 213 -1.62 -14.29 -6.49
CA GLY A 213 -1.59 -15.33 -7.52
C GLY A 213 -2.17 -16.67 -7.08
N PHE A 214 -2.13 -17.02 -5.79
CA PHE A 214 -2.56 -18.35 -5.32
C PHE A 214 -4.09 -18.50 -5.25
N PHE A 215 -4.83 -17.41 -4.99
CA PHE A 215 -6.29 -17.39 -5.19
C PHE A 215 -6.68 -17.68 -6.65
N PHE A 216 -5.78 -17.40 -7.60
CA PHE A 216 -6.00 -17.57 -9.03
C PHE A 216 -5.97 -19.04 -9.49
N CYS A 217 -5.18 -19.91 -8.85
CA CYS A 217 -5.14 -21.33 -9.21
C CYS A 217 -6.26 -22.16 -8.55
N CYS A 218 -6.66 -21.85 -7.31
CA CYS A 218 -7.64 -22.66 -6.60
C CYS A 218 -9.06 -22.56 -7.20
N CYS A 219 -9.41 -21.44 -7.82
CA CYS A 219 -10.72 -21.31 -8.50
C CYS A 219 -10.76 -22.02 -9.86
N GLN A 220 -9.62 -22.24 -10.53
CA GLN A 220 -9.59 -22.98 -11.81
C GLN A 220 -9.60 -24.50 -11.62
N ALA A 221 -9.09 -25.02 -10.49
CA ALA A 221 -9.08 -26.45 -10.21
C ALA A 221 -10.41 -27.01 -9.67
N LEU A 222 -11.37 -26.15 -9.32
CA LEU A 222 -12.70 -26.54 -8.81
C LEU A 222 -13.77 -26.65 -9.92
N ILE A 223 -13.40 -26.44 -11.20
CA ILE A 223 -14.30 -26.52 -12.37
C ILE A 223 -13.80 -27.58 -13.38
N CYS A 224 -12.96 -28.54 -12.94
CA CYS A 224 -12.67 -29.76 -13.71
C CYS A 224 -13.27 -30.98 -12.99
#